data_AF-A0A6P8HKM8-F1
#
_entry.id   AF-A0A6P8HKM8-F1
#
_cell.length_a   1.000
_cell.length_b   1.000
_cell.length_c   1.000
_cell.angle_alpha   90.00
_cell.angle_beta   90.00
_cell.angle_gamma   90.00
#
_symmetry.space_group_name_H-M   'P 1'
#
loop_
_entity.id
_entity.type
_entity.pdbx_description
1 polymer ?
#
loop_
_entity_poly.entity_id
_entity_poly.type
_entity_poly.pdbx_seq_one_letter_code
_entity_poly.pdbx_strand_id
1 'polypeptide(L)'
;MCASNSVCISSRGRCDGITQCTNREDESNCPTRCNGNSFRCSNNNCISRSYLCNGYNNCRDGSDESTALCGGAAFQVRLVGGRSLNEGRVEVYYPPTRTWGTVCDDDWDLNDAIVVCRQLGLPRATQAISRARFGQGTGPILLDDVQCRGSELTLPRCSSGG
;
A
#
# COMPACT_ATOMS: atom_id res chain seq x y z
N MET A 1 -23.18 2.67 30.33
CA MET A 1 -24.32 1.90 30.90
C MET A 1 -24.86 0.97 29.84
N CYS A 2 -24.85 -0.32 30.13
CA CYS A 2 -25.53 -1.36 29.34
C CYS A 2 -27.04 -1.22 29.52
N ALA A 3 -27.81 -1.40 28.45
CA ALA A 3 -29.26 -1.19 28.48
C ALA A 3 -29.98 -2.37 29.16
N SER A 4 -29.45 -3.59 29.01
CA SER A 4 -30.08 -4.81 29.53
C SER A 4 -29.89 -5.08 31.03
N ASN A 5 -28.78 -4.64 31.63
CA ASN A 5 -28.41 -5.10 32.98
C ASN A 5 -27.82 -4.01 33.90
N SER A 6 -27.96 -2.73 33.56
CA SER A 6 -27.47 -1.59 34.35
C SER A 6 -25.97 -1.60 34.68
N VAL A 7 -25.16 -2.42 33.98
CA VAL A 7 -23.70 -2.43 34.16
C VAL A 7 -23.10 -1.11 33.65
N CYS A 8 -22.32 -0.46 34.51
CA CYS A 8 -21.67 0.81 34.22
C CYS A 8 -20.29 0.59 33.58
N ILE A 9 -20.27 0.45 32.26
CA ILE A 9 -19.03 0.51 31.47
C ILE A 9 -18.57 1.97 31.26
N SER A 10 -17.25 2.17 31.27
CA SER A 10 -16.60 3.44 30.91
C SER A 10 -16.89 3.79 29.45
N SER A 11 -16.74 5.06 29.07
CA SER A 11 -16.79 5.49 27.66
C SER A 11 -15.78 4.74 26.78
N ARG A 12 -14.71 4.18 27.37
CA ARG A 12 -13.73 3.31 26.70
C ARG A 12 -14.17 1.85 26.56
N GLY A 13 -15.15 1.40 27.35
CA GLY A 13 -15.69 0.02 27.31
C GLY A 13 -16.84 -0.17 26.33
N ARG A 14 -17.14 0.84 25.49
CA ARG A 14 -18.03 0.68 24.34
C ARG A 14 -17.16 0.44 23.12
N CYS A 15 -17.43 -0.60 22.35
CA CYS A 15 -16.75 -0.89 21.08
C CYS A 15 -15.24 -1.15 21.25
N ASP A 16 -14.85 -1.83 22.33
CA ASP A 16 -13.46 -2.19 22.63
C ASP A 16 -13.14 -3.66 22.30
N GLY A 17 -14.10 -4.39 21.74
CA GLY A 17 -13.96 -5.78 21.35
C GLY A 17 -14.00 -6.77 22.52
N ILE A 18 -14.20 -6.28 23.74
CA ILE A 18 -14.37 -7.09 24.95
C ILE A 18 -15.83 -7.03 25.35
N THR A 19 -16.50 -8.18 25.40
CA THR A 19 -17.91 -8.23 25.81
C THR A 19 -18.04 -8.00 27.30
N GLN A 20 -18.55 -6.84 27.67
CA GLN A 20 -18.78 -6.37 29.03
C GLN A 20 -20.28 -6.22 29.33
N CYS A 21 -21.10 -6.04 28.29
CA CYS A 21 -22.56 -6.09 28.40
C CYS A 21 -23.12 -7.47 27.98
N THR A 22 -24.28 -7.84 28.54
CA THR A 22 -25.04 -9.01 28.09
C THR A 22 -25.39 -8.87 26.60
N ASN A 23 -25.35 -9.97 25.84
CA ASN A 23 -25.64 -9.99 24.40
C ASN A 23 -24.77 -9.07 23.53
N ARG A 24 -23.57 -8.67 23.99
CA ARG A 24 -22.67 -7.78 23.24
C ARG A 24 -23.31 -6.41 22.91
N GLU A 25 -24.17 -5.88 23.78
CA GLU A 25 -24.79 -4.55 23.58
C GLU A 25 -23.79 -3.41 23.41
N ASP A 26 -22.68 -3.50 24.12
CA ASP A 26 -21.50 -2.64 24.01
C ASP A 26 -20.81 -2.73 22.65
N GLU A 27 -21.09 -3.77 21.86
CA GLU A 27 -20.43 -4.10 20.60
C GLU A 27 -21.38 -4.21 19.39
N SER A 28 -22.70 -4.11 19.59
CA SER A 28 -23.71 -4.44 18.56
C SER A 28 -24.31 -3.25 17.81
N ASN A 29 -24.10 -2.03 18.29
CA ASN A 29 -24.46 -0.79 17.60
C ASN A 29 -23.32 0.23 17.64
N CYS A 30 -22.11 -0.28 17.40
CA CYS A 30 -20.94 0.56 17.26
C CYS A 30 -21.05 1.34 15.93
N PRO A 31 -21.08 2.69 15.95
CA PRO A 31 -20.87 3.44 14.73
C PRO A 31 -19.53 2.96 14.19
N THR A 32 -19.45 2.54 12.92
CA THR A 32 -18.29 1.93 12.21
C THR A 32 -16.94 2.54 12.60
N ARG A 33 -16.51 2.22 13.80
CA ARG A 33 -15.23 2.52 14.40
C ARG A 33 -14.52 1.22 14.16
N CYS A 34 -13.74 1.22 13.10
CA CYS A 34 -12.75 0.19 12.89
C CYS A 34 -12.09 -0.09 14.24
N ASN A 35 -11.96 -1.38 14.59
CA ASN A 35 -11.47 -1.85 15.89
C ASN A 35 -10.19 -1.07 16.32
N GLY A 36 -9.83 -1.03 17.60
CA GLY A 36 -8.77 -0.15 18.12
C GLY A 36 -7.43 -0.20 17.36
N ASN A 37 -7.12 -1.32 16.69
CA ASN A 37 -5.93 -1.51 15.86
C ASN A 37 -6.17 -1.35 14.35
N SER A 38 -7.28 -0.76 13.93
CA SER A 38 -7.68 -0.61 12.54
C SER A 38 -7.76 0.86 12.12
N PHE A 39 -7.43 1.13 10.87
CA PHE A 39 -7.56 2.42 10.20
C PHE A 39 -8.80 2.42 9.31
N ARG A 40 -9.52 3.55 9.30
CA ARG A 40 -10.69 3.76 8.44
C ARG A 40 -10.26 4.47 7.16
N CYS A 41 -10.40 3.76 6.05
CA CYS A 41 -10.20 4.26 4.70
C CYS A 41 -11.22 5.36 4.35
N SER A 42 -10.94 6.14 3.30
CA SER A 42 -11.85 7.20 2.84
C SER A 42 -13.18 6.63 2.32
N ASN A 43 -13.19 5.41 1.80
CA ASN A 43 -14.38 4.66 1.41
C ASN A 43 -15.11 3.94 2.57
N ASN A 44 -14.75 4.22 3.83
CA ASN A 44 -15.29 3.59 5.05
C ASN A 44 -14.91 2.11 5.26
N ASN A 45 -14.03 1.55 4.43
CA ASN A 45 -13.44 0.24 4.71
C ASN A 45 -12.48 0.32 5.91
N CYS A 46 -12.30 -0.79 6.60
CA CYS A 46 -11.40 -0.90 7.74
C CYS A 46 -10.25 -1.83 7.41
N ILE A 47 -9.02 -1.36 7.58
CA ILE A 47 -7.81 -2.17 7.44
C ILE A 47 -7.00 -2.13 8.73
N SER A 48 -6.09 -3.08 8.94
CA SER A 48 -5.17 -3.02 10.08
C SER A 48 -4.26 -1.79 9.97
N ARG A 49 -3.91 -1.16 11.10
CA ARG A 49 -2.91 -0.08 11.13
C ARG A 49 -1.53 -0.54 10.64
N SER A 50 -1.24 -1.84 10.70
CA SER A 50 -0.03 -2.44 10.11
C SER A 50 0.01 -2.40 8.59
N TYR A 51 -1.11 -2.08 7.94
CA TYR A 51 -1.23 -1.92 6.50
C TYR A 51 -1.19 -0.46 6.06
N LEU A 52 -0.93 0.47 6.98
CA LEU A 52 -0.68 1.85 6.61
C LEU A 52 0.75 1.97 6.10
N CYS A 53 0.91 2.63 4.96
CA CYS A 53 2.23 2.98 4.42
C CYS A 53 3.13 1.76 4.23
N ASN A 54 2.55 0.62 3.87
CA ASN A 54 3.29 -0.60 3.55
C ASN A 54 3.55 -0.72 2.04
N GLY A 55 3.03 0.20 1.24
CA GLY A 55 3.10 0.23 -0.22
C GLY A 55 1.97 -0.49 -0.93
N TYR A 56 1.13 -1.22 -0.21
CA TYR A 56 0.00 -1.93 -0.76
C TYR A 56 -1.27 -1.11 -0.55
N ASN A 57 -2.04 -0.91 -1.61
CA ASN A 57 -3.35 -0.30 -1.49
C ASN A 57 -4.34 -1.30 -0.87
N ASN A 58 -4.35 -1.45 0.44
CA ASN A 58 -5.30 -2.28 1.19
C ASN A 58 -6.68 -1.62 1.27
N CYS A 59 -6.76 -0.29 1.24
CA CYS A 59 -8.04 0.42 1.24
C CYS A 59 -8.81 0.35 -0.10
N ARG A 60 -8.17 -0.11 -1.18
CA ARG A 60 -8.63 -0.07 -2.60
C ARG A 60 -8.80 1.34 -3.19
N ASP A 61 -9.03 2.35 -2.37
CA ASP A 61 -9.04 3.77 -2.75
C ASP A 61 -7.66 4.44 -2.60
N GLY A 62 -6.65 3.74 -2.05
CA GLY A 62 -5.29 4.25 -1.84
C GLY A 62 -5.14 5.19 -0.65
N SER A 63 -6.17 5.34 0.19
CA SER A 63 -6.13 6.28 1.32
C SER A 63 -5.13 5.90 2.42
N ASP A 64 -4.83 4.61 2.54
CA ASP A 64 -3.80 4.02 3.41
C ASP A 64 -2.36 4.26 2.98
N GLU A 65 -2.17 4.55 1.70
CA GLU A 65 -0.89 4.89 1.09
C GLU A 65 -0.81 6.37 0.69
N SER A 66 -1.76 7.19 1.19
CA SER A 66 -1.76 8.61 0.87
C SER A 66 -0.52 9.29 1.45
N THR A 67 0.12 10.16 0.66
CA THR A 67 1.30 10.90 1.09
C THR A 67 1.05 11.74 2.34
N ALA A 68 -0.18 12.26 2.50
CA ALA A 68 -0.62 12.99 3.69
C ALA A 68 -0.65 12.11 4.95
N LEU A 69 -1.06 10.84 4.82
CA LEU A 69 -1.07 9.88 5.93
C LEU A 69 0.33 9.36 6.25
N CYS A 70 1.14 9.10 5.21
CA CYS A 70 2.47 8.50 5.34
C CYS A 70 3.59 9.49 5.61
N GLY A 71 3.27 10.76 5.96
CA GLY A 71 4.28 11.79 6.24
C GLY A 71 5.25 12.01 5.07
N GLY A 72 4.77 11.87 3.83
CA GLY A 72 5.59 11.95 2.61
C GLY A 72 6.39 10.69 2.26
N ALA A 73 6.27 9.61 3.05
CA ALA A 73 7.05 8.38 2.89
C ALA A 73 6.24 7.20 2.33
N ALA A 74 5.18 7.42 1.56
CA ALA A 74 4.45 6.33 0.90
C ALA A 74 5.31 5.59 -0.14
N PHE A 75 4.90 4.41 -0.59
CA PHE A 75 5.66 3.68 -1.61
C PHE A 75 5.71 4.50 -2.91
N GLN A 76 6.91 4.76 -3.38
CA GLN A 76 7.14 5.61 -4.55
C GLN A 76 7.93 4.87 -5.60
N VAL A 77 7.69 5.27 -6.85
CA VAL A 77 8.43 4.78 -8.01
C VAL A 77 9.02 5.99 -8.71
N ARG A 78 10.22 5.85 -9.27
CA ARG A 78 10.83 6.86 -10.13
C ARG A 78 11.60 6.21 -11.27
N LEU A 79 11.81 6.98 -12.34
CA LEU A 79 12.66 6.60 -13.47
C LEU A 79 13.99 7.36 -13.36
N VAL A 80 15.11 6.65 -13.46
CA VAL A 80 16.47 7.22 -13.33
C VAL A 80 17.33 6.87 -14.54
N GLY A 81 18.19 7.80 -14.96
CA GLY A 81 19.16 7.58 -16.05
C GLY A 81 18.56 7.67 -17.46
N GLY A 82 17.28 8.03 -17.59
CA GLY A 82 16.65 8.38 -18.86
C GLY A 82 17.02 9.78 -19.36
N ARG A 83 16.86 10.02 -20.66
CA ARG A 83 17.00 11.36 -21.27
C ARG A 83 15.70 12.18 -21.22
N SER A 84 14.59 11.55 -20.88
CA SER A 84 13.29 12.17 -20.68
C SER A 84 12.59 11.63 -19.43
N LEU A 85 11.49 12.28 -19.01
CA LEU A 85 10.71 11.88 -17.84
C LEU A 85 9.97 10.54 -18.01
N ASN A 86 9.91 10.01 -19.23
CA ASN A 86 9.11 8.82 -19.58
C ASN A 86 9.98 7.60 -19.91
N GLU A 87 11.27 7.66 -19.61
CA GLU A 87 12.21 6.56 -19.81
C GLU A 87 13.22 6.52 -18.66
N GLY A 88 13.79 5.35 -18.41
CA GLY A 88 14.80 5.18 -17.37
C GLY A 88 14.75 3.81 -16.71
N ARG A 89 15.70 3.58 -15.81
CA ARG A 89 15.68 2.46 -14.86
C ARG A 89 14.64 2.73 -13.79
N VAL A 90 13.86 1.71 -13.44
CA VAL A 90 12.89 1.78 -12.36
C VAL A 90 13.60 1.67 -11.02
N GLU A 91 13.35 2.63 -10.14
CA GLU A 91 13.74 2.58 -8.73
C GLU A 91 12.50 2.73 -7.86
N VAL A 92 12.47 1.99 -6.76
CA VAL A 92 11.35 1.98 -5.82
C VAL A 92 11.80 2.45 -4.45
N TYR A 93 10.95 3.21 -3.78
CA TYR A 93 11.14 3.65 -2.41
C TYR A 93 10.28 2.80 -1.48
N TYR A 94 10.91 2.10 -0.55
CA TYR A 94 10.21 1.27 0.42
C TYR A 94 10.00 2.05 1.73
N PRO A 95 8.75 2.37 2.11
CA PRO A 95 8.45 3.18 3.29
C PRO A 95 9.05 2.67 4.60
N PRO A 96 9.01 1.35 4.90
CA PRO A 96 9.51 0.85 6.18
C PRO A 96 11.01 1.05 6.37
N THR A 97 11.81 0.89 5.30
CA THR A 97 13.27 1.08 5.38
C THR A 97 13.69 2.50 5.02
N ARG A 98 12.81 3.30 4.42
CA ARG A 98 13.08 4.67 3.93
C ARG A 98 14.24 4.74 2.95
N THR A 99 14.42 3.70 2.15
CA THR A 99 15.50 3.60 1.18
C THR A 99 14.96 3.44 -0.22
N TRP A 100 15.66 4.05 -1.17
CA TRP A 100 15.54 3.70 -2.58
C TRP A 100 16.28 2.40 -2.84
N GLY A 101 15.69 1.56 -3.68
CA GLY A 101 16.30 0.33 -4.13
C GLY A 101 15.89 -0.01 -5.56
N THR A 102 16.40 -1.15 -6.01
CA THR A 102 16.29 -1.62 -7.38
C THR A 102 15.23 -2.71 -7.48
N VAL A 103 14.77 -2.93 -8.71
CA VAL A 103 13.95 -4.09 -9.07
C VAL A 103 14.83 -5.06 -9.86
N CYS A 104 14.79 -6.35 -9.51
CA CYS A 104 15.49 -7.38 -10.27
C CYS A 104 14.82 -7.59 -11.64
N ASP A 105 15.61 -7.84 -12.69
CA ASP A 105 15.16 -7.78 -14.08
C ASP A 105 14.91 -9.14 -14.74
N ASP A 106 14.99 -10.24 -14.00
CA ASP A 106 14.95 -11.61 -14.55
C ASP A 106 13.67 -11.89 -15.36
N ASP A 107 12.51 -11.38 -14.90
CA ASP A 107 11.21 -11.52 -15.56
C ASP A 107 10.59 -10.19 -16.04
N TRP A 108 11.34 -9.08 -16.02
CA TRP A 108 10.78 -7.75 -16.29
C TRP A 108 10.23 -7.61 -17.72
N ASP A 109 8.92 -7.46 -17.85
CA ASP A 109 8.20 -7.45 -19.12
C ASP A 109 7.39 -6.15 -19.39
N LEU A 110 6.66 -6.15 -20.51
CA LEU A 110 5.83 -5.00 -20.90
C LEU A 110 4.68 -4.74 -19.92
N ASN A 111 4.13 -5.78 -19.28
CA ASN A 111 3.07 -5.63 -18.29
C ASN A 111 3.57 -4.92 -17.03
N ASP A 112 4.79 -5.22 -16.59
CA ASP A 112 5.43 -4.52 -15.46
C ASP A 112 5.64 -3.04 -15.78
N ALA A 113 6.19 -2.76 -16.96
CA ALA A 113 6.38 -1.39 -17.43
C ALA A 113 5.04 -0.62 -17.55
N ILE A 114 3.97 -1.29 -17.99
CA ILE A 114 2.63 -0.68 -18.06
C ILE A 114 2.14 -0.26 -16.67
N VAL A 115 2.35 -1.08 -15.64
CA VAL A 115 1.94 -0.77 -14.26
C VAL A 115 2.77 0.40 -13.72
N VAL A 116 4.08 0.44 -13.99
CA VAL A 116 4.95 1.56 -13.59
C VAL A 116 4.50 2.87 -14.24
N CYS A 117 4.31 2.88 -15.56
CA CYS A 117 3.86 4.09 -16.26
C CYS A 117 2.49 4.54 -15.75
N ARG A 118 1.58 3.60 -15.48
CA ARG A 118 0.27 3.90 -14.87
C ARG A 118 0.42 4.55 -13.49
N GLN A 119 1.27 4.00 -12.63
CA GLN A 119 1.52 4.54 -11.29
C GLN A 119 2.13 5.95 -11.33
N LEU A 120 2.96 6.24 -12.32
CA LEU A 120 3.58 7.55 -12.53
C LEU A 120 2.67 8.56 -13.25
N GLY A 121 1.47 8.17 -13.68
CA GLY A 121 0.59 9.03 -14.48
C GLY A 121 1.09 9.30 -15.90
N LEU A 122 1.96 8.43 -16.42
CA LEU A 122 2.53 8.51 -17.76
C LEU A 122 1.66 7.79 -18.80
N PRO A 123 1.83 8.09 -20.10
CA PRO A 123 1.23 7.31 -21.17
C PRO A 123 1.60 5.83 -21.07
N ARG A 124 0.74 4.96 -21.62
CA ARG A 124 0.91 3.50 -21.56
C ARG A 124 2.29 3.10 -22.12
N ALA A 125 3.01 2.26 -21.38
CA ALA A 125 4.35 1.83 -21.78
C ALA A 125 4.32 1.14 -23.15
N THR A 126 5.31 1.47 -23.98
CA THR A 126 5.48 0.89 -25.32
C THR A 126 6.58 -0.14 -25.38
N GLN A 127 7.51 -0.11 -24.42
CA GLN A 127 8.67 -0.98 -24.36
C GLN A 127 9.01 -1.27 -22.90
N ALA A 128 9.48 -2.49 -22.65
CA ALA A 128 10.18 -2.86 -21.43
C ALA A 128 11.62 -3.20 -21.81
N ILE A 129 12.58 -2.52 -21.18
CA ILE A 129 13.99 -2.62 -21.51
C ILE A 129 14.72 -3.19 -20.30
N SER A 130 15.21 -4.42 -20.41
CA SER A 130 16.03 -5.11 -19.40
C SER A 130 17.54 -4.86 -19.60
N ARG A 131 18.39 -5.46 -18.77
CA ARG A 131 19.86 -5.43 -18.86
C ARG A 131 20.49 -4.05 -18.65
N ALA A 132 19.92 -3.25 -17.76
CA ALA A 132 20.52 -2.01 -17.28
C ALA A 132 20.91 -0.99 -18.40
N ARG A 133 20.12 -0.87 -19.47
CA ARG A 133 20.37 0.11 -20.56
C ARG A 133 20.52 1.55 -20.07
N PHE A 134 19.82 1.91 -18.99
CA PHE A 134 19.88 3.22 -18.33
C PHE A 134 20.89 3.25 -17.16
N GLY A 135 21.85 2.33 -17.16
CA GLY A 135 22.84 2.11 -16.10
C GLY A 135 22.39 1.08 -15.07
N GLN A 136 23.36 0.44 -14.42
CA GLN A 136 23.12 -0.51 -13.33
C GLN A 136 22.54 0.23 -12.12
N GLY A 137 21.57 -0.37 -11.46
CA GLY A 137 21.02 0.15 -10.23
C GLY A 137 22.02 0.03 -9.07
N THR A 138 21.94 0.95 -8.11
CA THR A 138 22.78 0.95 -6.92
C THR A 138 21.90 0.84 -5.69
N GLY A 139 22.21 -0.07 -4.78
CA GLY A 139 21.45 -0.27 -3.54
C GLY A 139 20.85 -1.68 -3.44
N PRO A 140 19.94 -1.90 -2.46
CA PRO A 140 19.32 -3.19 -2.25
C PRO A 140 18.29 -3.49 -3.35
N ILE A 141 18.14 -4.77 -3.68
CA ILE A 141 17.00 -5.27 -4.46
C ILE A 141 15.80 -5.29 -3.49
N LEU A 142 14.79 -4.47 -3.76
CA LEU A 142 13.60 -4.35 -2.90
C LEU A 142 12.38 -5.07 -3.48
N LEU A 143 12.40 -5.36 -4.77
CA LEU A 143 11.42 -6.19 -5.46
C LEU A 143 12.18 -7.16 -6.35
N ASP A 144 11.85 -8.45 -6.22
CA ASP A 144 12.41 -9.52 -7.03
C ASP A 144 11.30 -10.18 -7.84
N ASP A 145 11.63 -10.74 -9.00
CA ASP A 145 10.70 -11.48 -9.88
C ASP A 145 9.30 -10.82 -10.01
N VAL A 146 9.26 -9.54 -10.36
CA VAL A 146 7.99 -8.83 -10.52
C VAL A 146 7.26 -9.39 -11.74
N GLN A 147 6.02 -9.83 -11.53
CA GLN A 147 5.16 -10.46 -12.53
C GLN A 147 3.77 -9.81 -12.47
N CYS A 148 3.63 -8.64 -13.10
CA CYS A 148 2.37 -7.94 -13.26
C CYS A 148 1.50 -8.55 -14.37
N ARG A 149 0.17 -8.47 -14.23
CA ARG A 149 -0.77 -8.76 -15.33
C ARG A 149 -0.98 -7.57 -16.27
N GLY A 150 -0.51 -6.37 -15.89
CA GLY A 150 -0.68 -5.12 -16.64
C GLY A 150 -1.97 -4.37 -16.31
N SER A 151 -2.79 -4.89 -15.39
CA SER A 151 -4.06 -4.30 -14.95
C SER A 151 -4.00 -3.65 -13.56
N GLU A 152 -2.89 -3.89 -12.86
CA GLU A 152 -2.59 -3.37 -11.53
C GLU A 152 -2.39 -1.85 -11.57
N LEU A 153 -2.76 -1.18 -10.48
CA LEU A 153 -2.59 0.27 -10.37
C LEU A 153 -1.19 0.67 -9.90
N THR A 154 -0.52 -0.21 -9.18
CA THR A 154 0.78 0.04 -8.52
C THR A 154 1.62 -1.23 -8.50
N LEU A 155 2.95 -1.09 -8.54
CA LEU A 155 3.89 -2.22 -8.51
C LEU A 155 3.69 -3.20 -7.34
N PRO A 156 3.42 -2.75 -6.10
CA PRO A 156 3.18 -3.68 -4.99
C PRO A 156 1.95 -4.55 -5.17
N ARG A 157 1.06 -4.28 -6.14
CA ARG A 157 -0.10 -5.15 -6.40
C ARG A 157 0.21 -6.30 -7.37
N CYS A 158 1.38 -6.32 -7.95
CA CYS A 158 1.83 -7.41 -8.79
C CYS A 158 2.30 -8.58 -7.94
N SER A 159 2.35 -9.77 -8.53
CA SER A 159 3.07 -10.87 -7.92
C SER A 159 4.56 -10.51 -7.94
N SER A 160 5.28 -10.73 -6.85
CA SER A 160 6.73 -10.55 -6.81
C SER A 160 7.34 -11.58 -5.87
N GLY A 161 8.51 -12.10 -6.23
CA GLY A 161 9.40 -12.79 -5.31
C GLY A 161 9.96 -11.83 -4.26
N GLY A 162 10.34 -12.36 -3.10
CA GLY A 162 10.94 -11.59 -2.00
C GLY A 162 11.96 -12.41 -1.24
#